data_AF-A0A1I5FTM3-F1
#
_entry.id   AF-A0A1I5FTM3-F1
#
_cell.length_a   1.000
_cell.length_b   1.000
_cell.length_c   1.000
_cell.angle_alpha   90.00
_cell.angle_beta   90.00
_cell.angle_gamma   90.00
#
_symmetry.space_group_name_H-M   'P 1'
#
loop_
_entity.id
_entity.type
_entity.pdbx_description
1 polymer ?
#
loop_
_entity_poly.entity_id
_entity_poly.type
_entity_poly.pdbx_seq_one_letter_code
_entity_poly.pdbx_strand_id
1 'polypeptide(L)'
;MTKNQRKLVRLMETVGDDKFFELLDTFNGETIYFTPCFNIQARNEAIRKDWNEGKGLTIHELSEKYQMSKSRIYDILPLIEK
;
A
#
# COMPACT_ATOMS: atom_id res chain seq x y z
N MET A 1 -17.61 -17.62 -2.55
CA MET A 1 -16.93 -16.53 -3.30
C MET A 1 -15.42 -16.65 -3.13
N THR A 2 -14.66 -16.68 -4.22
CA THR A 2 -13.19 -16.81 -4.18
C THR A 2 -12.53 -15.52 -3.67
N LYS A 3 -11.25 -15.59 -3.29
CA LYS A 3 -10.44 -14.41 -2.89
C LYS A 3 -10.39 -13.36 -4.01
N ASN A 4 -10.34 -13.80 -5.28
CA ASN A 4 -10.30 -12.90 -6.43
C ASN A 4 -11.66 -12.24 -6.69
N GLN A 5 -12.76 -13.00 -6.56
CA GLN A 5 -14.11 -12.42 -6.67
C GLN A 5 -14.35 -11.33 -5.62
N ARG A 6 -13.90 -11.53 -4.38
CA ARG A 6 -13.97 -10.49 -3.32
C ARG A 6 -13.19 -9.23 -3.68
N LYS A 7 -12.02 -9.37 -4.30
CA LYS A 7 -11.21 -8.22 -4.74
C LYS A 7 -11.86 -7.47 -5.90
N LEU A 8 -12.47 -8.19 -6.84
CA LEU A 8 -13.19 -7.58 -7.97
C LEU A 8 -14.40 -6.78 -7.50
N VAL A 9 -15.19 -7.33 -6.55
CA VAL A 9 -16.31 -6.58 -5.94
C VAL A 9 -15.81 -5.29 -5.30
N ARG A 10 -14.72 -5.36 -4.52
CA ARG A 10 -14.14 -4.16 -3.89
C ARG A 10 -13.59 -3.15 -4.89
N LEU A 11 -13.03 -3.63 -6.01
CA LEU A 11 -12.58 -2.76 -7.10
C LEU A 11 -13.76 -2.03 -7.75
N MET A 12 -14.85 -2.75 -8.02
CA MET A 12 -16.10 -2.18 -8.53
C MET A 12 -16.66 -1.11 -7.58
N GLU A 13 -16.74 -1.39 -6.27
CA GLU A 13 -17.17 -0.42 -5.25
C GLU A 13 -16.27 0.82 -5.19
N THR A 14 -14.97 0.67 -5.42
CA THR A 14 -14.00 1.79 -5.34
C THR A 14 -14.08 2.71 -6.54
N VAL A 15 -14.28 2.14 -7.73
CA VAL A 15 -14.21 2.87 -9.01
C VAL A 15 -15.60 3.31 -9.50
N GLY A 16 -16.66 2.64 -9.03
CA GLY A 16 -18.05 2.85 -9.44
C GLY A 16 -18.42 1.99 -10.65
N ASP A 17 -19.71 1.65 -10.75
CA ASP A 17 -20.24 0.69 -11.71
C ASP A 17 -19.93 1.08 -13.17
N ASP A 18 -20.23 2.32 -13.57
CA ASP A 18 -20.04 2.81 -14.96
C ASP A 18 -18.59 2.63 -15.43
N LYS A 19 -17.64 3.04 -14.59
CA LYS A 19 -16.21 2.94 -14.89
C LYS A 19 -15.69 1.52 -14.77
N PHE A 20 -16.25 0.71 -13.88
CA PHE A 20 -15.90 -0.70 -13.79
C PHE A 20 -16.26 -1.47 -15.07
N PHE A 21 -17.45 -1.23 -15.64
CA PHE A 21 -17.84 -1.86 -16.90
C PHE A 21 -17.00 -1.38 -18.08
N GLU A 22 -16.66 -0.08 -18.14
CA GLU A 22 -15.73 0.46 -19.16
C GLU A 22 -14.36 -0.24 -19.09
N LEU A 23 -13.84 -0.50 -17.89
CA LEU A 23 -12.58 -1.24 -17.70
C LEU A 23 -12.71 -2.70 -18.13
N LEU A 24 -13.83 -3.37 -17.82
CA LEU A 24 -14.05 -4.76 -18.23
C LEU A 24 -14.11 -4.91 -19.75
N ASP A 25 -14.73 -3.97 -20.45
CA ASP A 25 -14.77 -3.97 -21.92
C ASP A 25 -13.37 -3.70 -22.51
N THR A 26 -12.67 -2.71 -21.96
CA THR A 26 -11.32 -2.32 -22.41
C THR A 26 -10.31 -3.48 -22.30
N PHE A 27 -10.37 -4.26 -21.22
CA PHE A 27 -9.39 -5.32 -20.94
C PHE A 27 -9.94 -6.73 -21.19
N ASN A 28 -11.01 -6.85 -21.98
CA ASN A 28 -11.65 -8.13 -22.24
C ASN A 28 -10.67 -9.13 -22.88
N GLY A 29 -10.53 -10.31 -22.26
CA GLY A 29 -9.61 -11.36 -22.70
C GLY A 29 -8.15 -11.16 -22.29
N GLU A 30 -7.81 -10.03 -21.68
CA GLU A 30 -6.46 -9.76 -21.18
C GLU A 30 -6.26 -10.22 -19.72
N THR A 31 -5.04 -10.65 -19.41
CA THR A 31 -4.64 -10.89 -18.01
C THR A 31 -3.86 -9.69 -17.50
N ILE A 32 -4.50 -8.85 -16.69
CA ILE A 32 -3.86 -7.68 -16.09
C ILE A 32 -3.15 -8.06 -14.80
N TYR A 33 -1.85 -7.77 -14.73
CA TYR A 33 -1.08 -7.86 -13.49
C TYR A 33 -0.95 -6.49 -12.84
N PHE A 34 -1.59 -6.31 -11.69
CA PHE A 34 -1.37 -5.15 -10.84
C PHE A 34 -0.02 -5.29 -10.15
N THR A 35 0.98 -4.54 -10.62
CA THR A 35 2.21 -4.38 -9.86
C THR A 35 1.88 -3.68 -8.54
N PRO A 36 2.60 -4.01 -7.45
CA PRO A 36 2.43 -3.29 -6.20
C PRO A 36 2.67 -1.79 -6.46
N CYS A 37 1.63 -0.97 -6.41
CA CYS A 37 1.74 0.50 -6.54
C CYS A 37 2.30 1.11 -5.25
N PHE A 38 3.41 0.57 -4.76
CA PHE A 38 4.17 1.26 -3.74
C PHE A 38 5.07 2.21 -4.51
N ASN A 39 4.76 3.50 -4.47
CA ASN A 39 5.83 4.47 -4.51
C ASN A 39 6.66 4.23 -3.24
N ILE A 40 7.56 3.26 -3.32
CA ILE A 40 8.37 2.76 -2.20
C ILE A 40 9.14 3.94 -1.62
N GLN A 41 9.61 4.83 -2.48
CA GLN A 41 10.28 6.07 -2.14
C GLN A 41 9.36 6.96 -1.30
N ALA A 42 8.16 7.29 -1.77
CA ALA A 42 7.21 8.13 -1.02
C ALA A 42 6.78 7.49 0.32
N ARG A 43 6.55 6.17 0.35
CA ARG A 43 6.26 5.45 1.61
C ARG A 43 7.43 5.53 2.57
N ASN A 44 8.66 5.29 2.09
CA ASN A 44 9.85 5.33 2.92
C ASN A 44 10.13 6.74 3.44
N GLU A 45 9.87 7.78 2.64
CA GLU A 45 9.92 9.18 3.08
C GLU A 45 8.88 9.48 4.15
N ALA A 46 7.64 9.00 3.99
CA ALA A 46 6.59 9.13 5.01
C ALA A 46 6.98 8.44 6.33
N ILE A 47 7.53 7.22 6.26
CA ILE A 47 8.05 6.48 7.43
C ILE A 47 9.16 7.29 8.13
N ARG A 48 10.10 7.88 7.37
CA ARG A 48 11.18 8.70 7.93
C ARG A 48 10.66 10.00 8.54
N LYS A 49 9.64 10.62 7.94
CA LYS A 49 9.01 11.81 8.49
C LYS A 49 8.35 11.49 9.84
N ASP A 50 7.51 10.46 9.88
CA ASP A 50 6.83 10.02 11.10
C ASP A 50 7.81 9.64 12.23
N TRP A 51 8.99 9.11 11.89
CA TRP A 51 10.06 8.80 12.85
C TRP A 51 10.69 10.06 13.47
N ASN A 52 10.86 11.11 12.67
CA ASN A 52 11.58 12.34 13.04
C ASN A 52 10.68 13.45 13.59
N GLU A 53 9.35 13.34 13.47
CA GLU A 53 8.41 14.42 13.79
C GLU A 53 8.10 14.51 15.30
N GLY A 54 8.58 15.58 15.96
CA GLY A 54 8.27 15.88 17.38
C GLY A 54 8.74 14.79 18.34
N LYS A 55 7.80 14.03 18.93
CA LYS A 55 8.12 12.83 19.74
C LYS A 55 8.42 11.58 18.90
N GLY A 56 8.16 11.60 17.59
CA GLY A 56 8.36 10.51 16.65
C GLY A 56 7.50 9.28 16.97
N LEU A 57 7.05 8.56 15.94
CA LEU A 57 6.47 7.23 16.14
C LEU A 57 7.56 6.22 16.50
N THR A 58 7.27 5.31 17.43
CA THR A 58 8.11 4.15 17.73
C THR A 58 8.10 3.16 16.57
N ILE A 59 9.09 2.26 16.52
CA ILE A 59 9.15 1.17 15.52
C ILE A 59 7.88 0.31 15.55
N HIS A 60 7.28 0.12 16.73
CA HIS A 60 6.05 -0.66 16.87
C HIS A 60 4.87 0.05 16.20
N GLU A 61 4.69 1.34 16.45
CA GLU A 61 3.62 2.15 15.85
C GLU A 61 3.79 2.29 14.33
N LEU A 62 5.03 2.46 13.85
CA LEU A 62 5.34 2.46 12.41
C LEU A 62 5.02 1.12 11.76
N SER A 63 5.35 0.01 12.43
CA SER A 63 5.05 -1.34 11.94
C SER A 63 3.55 -1.57 11.77
N GLU A 64 2.74 -1.11 12.72
CA GLU A 64 1.27 -1.20 12.66
C GLU A 64 0.69 -0.27 11.58
N LYS A 65 1.09 1.01 11.58
CA LYS A 65 0.58 2.02 10.63
C LYS A 65 0.84 1.65 9.18
N TYR A 66 2.03 1.14 8.87
CA TYR A 66 2.44 0.79 7.51
C TYR A 66 2.26 -0.69 7.16
N GLN A 67 1.80 -1.52 8.11
CA GLN A 67 1.64 -2.96 7.97
C GLN A 67 2.93 -3.65 7.48
N MET A 68 4.07 -3.27 8.05
CA MET A 68 5.40 -3.78 7.70
C MET A 68 6.06 -4.45 8.90
N SER A 69 6.91 -5.44 8.67
CA SER A 69 7.68 -6.05 9.75
C SER A 69 8.63 -5.02 10.38
N LYS A 70 8.88 -5.15 11.69
CA LYS A 70 9.82 -4.27 12.41
C LYS A 70 11.21 -4.24 11.75
N SER A 71 11.72 -5.41 11.33
CA SER A 71 12.99 -5.51 10.57
C SER A 71 12.99 -4.64 9.32
N ARG A 72 11.90 -4.63 8.55
CA ARG A 72 11.83 -3.83 7.34
C ARG A 72 11.69 -2.33 7.62
N ILE A 73 11.12 -1.96 8.76
CA ILE A 73 11.13 -0.56 9.24
C ILE A 73 12.56 -0.14 9.61
N TYR A 74 13.32 -1.00 10.31
CA TYR A 74 14.74 -0.74 10.60
C TYR A 74 15.57 -0.50 9.33
N ASP A 75 15.35 -1.28 8.27
CA ASP A 75 16.06 -1.10 6.98
C ASP A 75 15.77 0.26 6.31
N ILE A 76 14.64 0.90 6.64
CA ILE A 76 14.19 2.16 6.01
C ILE A 76 14.70 3.39 6.76
N LEU A 77 14.83 3.28 8.08
CA LEU A 77 15.23 4.37 8.95
C LEU A 77 16.75 4.56 8.91
N PRO A 78 17.24 5.82 8.99
CA PRO A 78 18.67 6.07 9.08
C PRO A 78 19.23 5.48 10.39
N LEU A 79 20.49 4.99 10.37
CA LEU A 79 21.24 4.36 11.47
C LEU A 79 21.53 5.30 12.67
N ILE A 80 20.69 6.29 12.93
CA ILE A 80 20.88 7.23 14.02
C ILE A 80 20.14 6.67 15.24
N GLU A 81 20.93 6.12 16.17
CA GLU A 81 20.47 5.74 17.51
C GLU A 81 19.84 6.96 18.19
N LYS A 82 18.61 6.79 18.68
CA LYS A 82 17.88 7.78 19.47
C LYS A 82 18.10 7.51 20.95
#